data_AF-A0A429FV87-F1
#
_entry.id   AF-A0A429FV87-F1
#
_cell.length_a   1.000
_cell.length_b   1.000
_cell.length_c   1.000
_cell.angle_alpha   90.00
_cell.angle_beta   90.00
_cell.angle_gamma   90.00
#
_symmetry.space_group_name_H-M   'P 1'
#
loop_
_entity.id
_entity.type
_entity.pdbx_description
1 polymer ?
#
loop_
_entity_poly.entity_id
_entity_poly.type
_entity_poly.pdbx_seq_one_letter_code
_entity_poly.pdbx_strand_id
1 'polypeptide(L)'
;MSRKRWHLVGLFTAVAALAVGLVTVPANAAGGVGATLTKGSDWGSGWEGKYTITNNSGSSLTNWTLEFDLAAGHSIASLWDGSYTVSGQHVTVKNTWNGNLSNGGSTSFGFNVKYSGAYTAPANCKINGGSCDPGGGNPTTTPTTPTTTTSNPPTSTSTSNPPTTTTSNPNPGAKKNLGYFVQWGVYGRNYHVKNIHTSGSAAKLTHINYAFGNVTNGSCTANDDTYADYDKFYDAGSSVDGVADSWDAGSLRGNFNQLRKLKKMYPGLKVLWSFGGWTWSGGFGQASKNPAAFAESCYKLIKDPRWADVFDGIDIDWEYPNACGLTCDTSGPAAIKNVAQALRTKFGSSFLVTAAITADASSGGKLDVADYGPASAYFDWYNVMTYDFFGAWAAQGPTAPHSPLTSYPGIPQQGFNSDDAIQKLKAKGVPASKLLLGIGFYGRGWTGVTQDAPGGTATGAAPGTYEAGIEDYKILKNSCPSTGTIAGTAYAKCGNNWWSYDTPATINGKMGWTKNQGLGGAFFWELSGDTTNGELVTAMRNGLN
;
A
#
# COMPACT_ATOMS: atom_id res chain seq x y z
N MET A 1 3.03 -70.02 64.77
CA MET A 1 2.97 -68.75 65.54
C MET A 1 1.77 -67.97 65.04
N SER A 2 0.84 -67.65 65.92
CA SER A 2 -0.51 -67.15 65.65
C SER A 2 -0.72 -65.89 66.47
N ARG A 3 -1.36 -64.85 65.91
CA ARG A 3 -2.60 -64.27 66.47
C ARG A 3 -3.05 -62.98 65.75
N LYS A 4 -4.23 -63.13 65.14
CA LYS A 4 -5.41 -62.25 65.10
C LYS A 4 -5.43 -60.93 65.91
N ARG A 5 -6.02 -59.93 65.23
CA ARG A 5 -7.20 -59.08 65.55
C ARG A 5 -7.05 -57.74 66.32
N TRP A 6 -7.57 -56.71 65.62
CA TRP A 6 -8.63 -55.74 65.99
C TRP A 6 -8.30 -54.44 66.77
N HIS A 7 -8.85 -53.35 66.19
CA HIS A 7 -9.48 -52.14 66.77
C HIS A 7 -8.68 -50.84 67.07
N LEU A 8 -9.01 -49.83 66.24
CA LEU A 8 -9.62 -48.51 66.57
C LEU A 8 -8.92 -47.50 67.50
N VAL A 9 -8.86 -46.26 66.95
CA VAL A 9 -8.97 -44.92 67.57
C VAL A 9 -7.73 -44.26 68.17
N GLY A 10 -7.46 -43.02 67.75
CA GLY A 10 -6.91 -41.97 68.62
C GLY A 10 -5.98 -40.95 67.97
N LEU A 11 -6.48 -39.72 67.78
CA LEU A 11 -5.78 -38.46 67.47
C LEU A 11 -4.37 -38.29 68.08
N PHE A 12 -3.43 -37.67 67.36
CA PHE A 12 -3.05 -36.24 67.50
C PHE A 12 -1.86 -35.85 66.58
N THR A 13 -2.10 -34.80 65.79
CA THR A 13 -1.21 -33.81 65.14
C THR A 13 0.32 -33.90 65.26
N ALA A 14 1.04 -33.81 64.14
CA ALA A 14 2.00 -32.73 63.83
C ALA A 14 2.63 -32.84 62.42
N VAL A 15 2.28 -31.87 61.56
CA VAL A 15 3.07 -31.12 60.56
C VAL A 15 4.31 -31.77 59.91
N ALA A 16 4.21 -32.03 58.59
CA ALA A 16 5.22 -31.65 57.58
C ALA A 16 4.61 -31.78 56.16
N ALA A 17 4.12 -30.66 55.62
CA ALA A 17 3.64 -30.59 54.24
C ALA A 17 4.82 -30.37 53.29
N LEU A 18 5.15 -31.39 52.48
CA LEU A 18 5.87 -31.21 51.22
C LEU A 18 4.83 -30.88 50.15
N ALA A 19 4.61 -29.57 49.92
CA ALA A 19 3.82 -29.10 48.80
C ALA A 19 4.68 -29.19 47.52
N VAL A 20 4.35 -30.16 46.66
CA VAL A 20 4.72 -30.14 45.25
C VAL A 20 4.07 -28.90 44.64
N GLY A 21 4.88 -27.93 44.24
CA GLY A 21 4.43 -26.72 43.55
C GLY A 21 3.83 -27.08 42.19
N LEU A 22 2.52 -27.32 42.17
CA LEU A 22 1.72 -27.10 40.97
C LEU A 22 1.78 -25.61 40.68
N VAL A 23 2.56 -25.22 39.67
CA VAL A 23 2.40 -23.93 39.03
C VAL A 23 1.01 -23.93 38.40
N THR A 24 0.04 -23.41 39.13
CA THR A 24 -1.22 -22.95 38.56
C THR A 24 -0.86 -21.81 37.61
N VAL A 25 -0.71 -22.13 36.33
CA VAL A 25 -0.76 -21.12 35.29
C VAL A 25 -2.13 -20.47 35.45
N PRO A 26 -2.22 -19.15 35.68
CA PRO A 26 -3.53 -18.51 35.73
C PRO A 26 -4.23 -18.85 34.41
N ALA A 27 -5.46 -19.36 34.52
CA ALA A 27 -6.31 -19.54 33.36
C ALA A 27 -6.44 -18.16 32.69
N ASN A 28 -5.81 -17.97 31.53
CA ASN A 28 -6.06 -16.80 30.72
C ASN A 28 -7.55 -16.83 30.37
N ALA A 29 -8.29 -15.85 30.88
CA ALA A 29 -9.64 -15.57 30.39
C ALA A 29 -9.59 -15.52 28.86
N ALA A 30 -10.54 -16.15 28.19
CA ALA A 30 -10.71 -16.02 26.75
C ALA A 30 -10.84 -14.51 26.43
N GLY A 31 -9.79 -13.92 25.87
CA GLY A 31 -9.75 -12.48 25.61
C GLY A 31 -10.83 -12.12 24.60
N GLY A 32 -11.60 -11.06 24.83
CA GLY A 32 -12.54 -10.58 23.81
C GLY A 32 -11.82 -9.93 22.62
N VAL A 33 -12.60 -9.30 21.74
CA VAL A 33 -12.07 -8.26 20.87
C VAL A 33 -11.86 -7.02 21.74
N GLY A 34 -10.65 -6.45 21.73
CA GLY A 34 -10.31 -5.24 22.49
C GLY A 34 -9.86 -4.12 21.57
N ALA A 35 -9.85 -2.89 22.07
CA ALA A 35 -9.27 -1.77 21.36
C ALA A 35 -8.54 -0.80 22.29
N THR A 36 -7.38 -0.31 21.86
CA THR A 36 -6.54 0.61 22.66
C THR A 36 -6.28 1.89 21.89
N LEU A 37 -6.53 3.04 22.52
CA LEU A 37 -6.20 4.35 21.99
C LEU A 37 -4.75 4.71 22.31
N THR A 38 -4.02 5.18 21.31
CA THR A 38 -2.76 5.90 21.47
C THR A 38 -2.93 7.34 20.98
N LYS A 39 -2.45 8.29 21.77
CA LYS A 39 -2.37 9.70 21.36
C LYS A 39 -1.06 9.94 20.62
N GLY A 40 -1.14 10.44 19.39
CA GLY A 40 -0.02 10.95 18.61
C GLY A 40 0.26 12.42 18.92
N SER A 41 0.58 13.21 17.88
CA SER A 41 0.90 14.63 18.03
C SER A 41 -0.30 15.47 18.49
N ASP A 42 -0.02 16.54 19.21
CA ASP A 42 -0.97 17.57 19.63
C ASP A 42 -0.39 18.93 19.27
N TRP A 43 -1.14 19.74 18.52
CA TRP A 43 -0.70 21.04 18.01
C TRP A 43 -1.53 22.19 18.58
N GLY A 44 -2.19 21.99 19.72
CA GLY A 44 -2.87 23.05 20.48
C GLY A 44 -4.27 23.41 19.99
N SER A 45 -4.58 23.19 18.71
CA SER A 45 -5.93 23.30 18.13
C SER A 45 -6.47 21.97 17.58
N GLY A 46 -5.70 20.90 17.73
CA GLY A 46 -6.04 19.56 17.28
C GLY A 46 -5.00 18.54 17.70
N TRP A 47 -5.35 17.26 17.57
CA TRP A 47 -4.48 16.14 17.93
C TRP A 47 -4.76 14.91 17.08
N GLU A 48 -3.76 14.03 16.97
CA GLU A 48 -3.84 12.75 16.27
C GLU A 48 -4.11 11.62 17.26
N GLY A 49 -5.10 10.78 16.97
CA GLY A 49 -5.41 9.56 17.71
C GLY A 49 -5.29 8.32 16.83
N LYS A 50 -4.90 7.19 17.43
CA LYS A 50 -4.86 5.88 16.78
C LYS A 50 -5.53 4.84 17.66
N TYR A 51 -6.56 4.17 17.15
CA TYR A 51 -7.09 2.97 17.80
C TYR A 51 -6.42 1.74 17.21
N THR A 52 -5.91 0.87 18.08
CA THR A 52 -5.43 -0.48 17.72
C THR A 52 -6.46 -1.50 18.19
N ILE A 53 -7.07 -2.23 17.27
CA ILE A 53 -8.04 -3.28 17.55
C ILE A 53 -7.30 -4.61 17.57
N THR A 54 -7.52 -5.42 18.61
CA THR A 54 -6.89 -6.74 18.77
C THR A 54 -7.97 -7.79 18.97
N ASN A 55 -7.90 -8.86 18.19
CA ASN A 55 -8.83 -9.97 18.27
C ASN A 55 -8.23 -11.11 19.10
N ASN A 56 -8.67 -11.30 20.34
CA ASN A 56 -8.28 -12.46 21.15
C ASN A 56 -9.42 -13.47 21.35
N SER A 57 -10.52 -13.33 20.59
CA SER A 57 -11.80 -14.02 20.82
C SER A 57 -11.78 -15.54 20.62
N GLY A 58 -10.66 -16.10 20.17
CA GLY A 58 -10.56 -17.52 19.80
C GLY A 58 -11.10 -17.84 18.40
N SER A 59 -11.62 -16.84 17.67
CA SER A 59 -12.15 -16.99 16.31
C SER A 59 -11.68 -15.85 15.40
N SER A 60 -11.72 -16.03 14.08
CA SER A 60 -11.40 -14.95 13.15
C SER A 60 -12.57 -13.97 13.00
N LEU A 61 -12.28 -12.67 12.97
CA LEU A 61 -13.24 -11.63 12.59
C LEU A 61 -13.12 -11.35 11.10
N THR A 62 -14.24 -11.07 10.44
CA THR A 62 -14.29 -10.53 9.08
C THR A 62 -14.69 -9.06 9.04
N ASN A 63 -15.18 -8.54 10.16
CA ASN A 63 -15.56 -7.15 10.34
C ASN A 63 -15.35 -6.71 11.80
N TRP A 64 -15.25 -5.40 11.98
CA TRP A 64 -15.27 -4.78 13.29
C TRP A 64 -15.94 -3.41 13.20
N THR A 65 -16.59 -3.00 14.29
CA THR A 65 -17.18 -1.67 14.47
C THR A 65 -16.69 -1.12 15.80
N LEU A 66 -15.96 -0.02 15.76
CA LEU A 66 -15.50 0.71 16.93
C LEU A 66 -16.32 1.98 17.10
N GLU A 67 -16.81 2.23 18.31
CA GLU A 67 -17.57 3.42 18.67
C GLU A 67 -16.87 4.16 19.80
N PHE A 68 -16.87 5.49 19.80
CA PHE A 68 -16.37 6.31 20.90
C PHE A 68 -17.02 7.70 20.91
N ASP A 69 -16.96 8.37 22.05
CA ASP A 69 -17.46 9.73 22.22
C ASP A 69 -16.31 10.73 22.35
N LEU A 70 -16.33 11.77 21.53
CA LEU A 70 -15.47 12.94 21.69
C LEU A 70 -16.02 13.88 22.77
N ALA A 71 -15.13 14.65 23.41
CA ALA A 71 -15.55 15.66 24.36
C ALA A 71 -16.28 16.84 23.68
N ALA A 72 -17.02 17.63 24.46
CA ALA A 72 -17.63 18.86 23.96
C ALA A 72 -16.55 19.81 23.41
N GLY A 73 -16.78 20.38 22.22
CA GLY A 73 -15.82 21.23 21.53
C GLY A 73 -14.74 20.46 20.74
N HIS A 74 -14.81 19.12 20.70
CA HIS A 74 -13.98 18.25 19.85
C HIS A 74 -14.78 17.71 18.68
N SER A 75 -14.14 17.59 17.51
CA SER A 75 -14.75 17.07 16.28
C SER A 75 -13.72 16.34 15.43
N ILE A 76 -14.13 15.27 14.73
CA ILE A 76 -13.26 14.59 13.77
C ILE A 76 -12.96 15.53 12.60
N ALA A 77 -11.67 15.80 12.37
CA ALA A 77 -11.17 16.56 11.23
C ALA A 77 -10.87 15.64 10.04
N SER A 78 -10.25 14.49 10.29
CA SER A 78 -10.01 13.43 9.30
C SER A 78 -9.90 12.07 9.99
N LEU A 79 -10.14 10.99 9.25
CA LEU A 79 -9.99 9.61 9.71
C LEU A 79 -9.55 8.75 8.53
N TRP A 80 -8.57 7.86 8.75
CA TRP A 80 -8.04 6.95 7.74
C TRP A 80 -8.03 5.51 8.26
N ASP A 81 -7.89 4.54 7.35
CA ASP A 81 -7.96 3.09 7.65
C ASP A 81 -9.27 2.63 8.33
N GLY A 82 -10.34 3.40 8.13
CA GLY A 82 -11.70 3.11 8.57
C GLY A 82 -12.73 3.96 7.84
N SER A 83 -13.96 3.46 7.72
CA SER A 83 -15.11 4.24 7.28
C SER A 83 -15.83 4.75 8.53
N TYR A 84 -16.33 5.98 8.55
CA TYR A 84 -16.89 6.54 9.77
C TYR A 84 -18.16 7.37 9.56
N THR A 85 -18.98 7.41 10.61
CA THR A 85 -20.11 8.31 10.74
C THR A 85 -20.00 9.07 12.06
N VAL A 86 -20.42 10.34 12.06
CA VAL A 86 -20.44 11.19 13.26
C VAL A 86 -21.86 11.67 13.53
N SER A 87 -22.34 11.46 14.75
CA SER A 87 -23.63 11.98 15.22
C SER A 87 -23.41 12.77 16.51
N GLY A 88 -23.29 14.10 16.38
CA GLY A 88 -22.84 14.95 17.48
C GLY A 88 -21.39 14.63 17.85
N GLN A 89 -21.20 14.12 19.06
CA GLN A 89 -19.88 13.75 19.62
C GLN A 89 -19.59 12.26 19.47
N HIS A 90 -20.61 11.48 19.09
CA HIS A 90 -20.49 10.05 18.91
C HIS A 90 -19.90 9.73 17.54
N VAL A 91 -18.82 8.94 17.52
CA VAL A 91 -18.12 8.50 16.32
C VAL A 91 -18.25 6.99 16.22
N THR A 92 -18.75 6.51 15.08
CA THR A 92 -18.78 5.08 14.74
C THR A 92 -17.84 4.85 13.58
N VAL A 93 -16.90 3.91 13.73
CA VAL A 93 -15.89 3.55 12.74
C VAL A 93 -16.03 2.07 12.39
N LYS A 94 -16.08 1.76 11.10
CA LYS A 94 -16.15 0.38 10.59
C LYS A 94 -14.94 0.09 9.73
N ASN A 95 -14.51 -1.16 9.73
CA ASN A 95 -13.45 -1.64 8.86
C ASN A 95 -13.73 -1.33 7.38
N THR A 96 -12.67 -1.01 6.63
CA THR A 96 -12.72 -0.88 5.17
C THR A 96 -12.10 -2.13 4.55
N TRP A 97 -10.79 -2.13 4.32
CA TRP A 97 -10.01 -3.26 3.80
C TRP A 97 -9.48 -4.17 4.93
N ASN A 98 -9.42 -3.65 6.16
CA ASN A 98 -8.73 -4.23 7.31
C ASN A 98 -9.65 -4.98 8.30
N GLY A 99 -10.71 -5.62 7.80
CA GLY A 99 -11.70 -6.33 8.61
C GLY A 99 -11.29 -7.75 9.04
N ASN A 100 -10.46 -8.41 8.24
CA ASN A 100 -10.04 -9.78 8.48
C ASN A 100 -8.95 -9.85 9.55
N LEU A 101 -9.32 -10.29 10.76
CA LEU A 101 -8.41 -10.46 11.88
C LEU A 101 -8.47 -11.91 12.38
N SER A 102 -7.39 -12.67 12.21
CA SER A 102 -7.25 -13.97 12.88
C SER A 102 -7.21 -13.79 14.40
N ASN A 103 -7.41 -14.88 15.16
CA ASN A 103 -7.15 -14.87 16.59
C ASN A 103 -5.69 -14.48 16.88
N GLY A 104 -5.47 -13.58 17.83
CA GLY A 104 -4.20 -12.91 18.11
C GLY A 104 -3.82 -11.78 17.14
N GLY A 105 -4.61 -11.54 16.09
CA GLY A 105 -4.35 -10.50 15.09
C GLY A 105 -4.77 -9.11 15.55
N SER A 106 -4.11 -8.08 15.02
CA SER A 106 -4.44 -6.69 15.28
C SER A 106 -4.51 -5.86 14.00
N THR A 107 -5.31 -4.80 14.02
CA THR A 107 -5.35 -3.75 13.00
C THR A 107 -5.42 -2.40 13.68
N SER A 108 -5.33 -1.31 12.93
CA SER A 108 -5.52 0.02 13.47
C SER A 108 -6.17 0.95 12.48
N PHE A 109 -6.76 2.01 13.01
CA PHE A 109 -7.14 3.18 12.24
C PHE A 109 -6.69 4.44 12.98
N GLY A 110 -6.44 5.51 12.23
CA GLY A 110 -6.02 6.79 12.78
C GLY A 110 -7.00 7.90 12.46
N PHE A 111 -6.99 8.96 13.26
CA PHE A 111 -7.89 10.09 13.11
C PHE A 111 -7.27 11.35 13.68
N ASN A 112 -7.59 12.50 13.08
CA ASN A 112 -7.30 13.80 13.64
C ASN A 112 -8.56 14.40 14.24
N VAL A 113 -8.44 14.98 15.43
CA VAL A 113 -9.49 15.71 16.12
C VAL A 113 -9.13 17.19 16.11
N LYS A 114 -10.07 18.03 15.67
CA LYS A 114 -10.02 19.47 15.94
C LYS A 114 -10.68 19.75 17.27
N TYR A 115 -10.08 20.61 18.10
CA TYR A 115 -10.70 21.03 19.34
C TYR A 115 -10.50 22.51 19.66
N SER A 116 -11.38 23.05 20.51
CA SER A 116 -11.19 24.32 21.22
C SER A 116 -11.04 24.07 22.72
N GLY A 117 -10.03 24.66 23.36
CA GLY A 117 -9.79 24.47 24.80
C GLY A 117 -8.62 23.54 25.07
N ALA A 118 -8.84 22.44 25.80
CA ALA A 118 -7.80 21.47 26.14
C ALA A 118 -8.07 20.11 25.48
N TYR A 119 -7.00 19.35 25.24
CA TYR A 119 -7.10 17.94 24.90
C TYR A 119 -7.96 17.19 25.93
N THR A 120 -8.84 16.32 25.45
CA THR A 120 -9.60 15.37 26.27
C THR A 120 -9.66 14.06 25.50
N ALA A 121 -9.31 12.96 26.17
CA ALA A 121 -9.36 11.64 25.54
C ALA A 121 -10.81 11.24 25.21
N PRO A 122 -11.04 10.55 24.09
CA PRO A 122 -12.32 9.92 23.79
C PRO A 122 -12.80 8.99 24.92
N ALA A 123 -14.10 9.01 25.17
CA ALA A 123 -14.76 8.20 26.19
C ALA A 123 -15.68 7.14 25.55
N ASN A 124 -16.28 6.27 26.39
CA ASN A 124 -17.31 5.30 26.00
C ASN A 124 -16.94 4.41 24.82
N CYS A 125 -15.66 4.00 24.74
CA CYS A 125 -15.19 3.16 23.65
C CYS A 125 -15.89 1.79 23.67
N LYS A 126 -16.50 1.42 22.55
CA LYS A 126 -17.03 0.08 22.31
C LYS A 126 -16.45 -0.55 21.05
N ILE A 127 -16.23 -1.85 21.08
CA ILE A 127 -15.80 -2.66 19.94
C ILE A 127 -16.78 -3.82 19.76
N ASN A 128 -17.42 -3.88 18.60
CA ASN A 128 -18.50 -4.83 18.28
C ASN A 128 -19.62 -4.85 19.35
N GLY A 129 -19.95 -3.68 19.90
CA GLY A 129 -20.94 -3.51 20.97
C GLY A 129 -20.46 -3.86 22.38
N GLY A 130 -19.29 -4.47 22.54
CA GLY A 130 -18.63 -4.73 23.83
C GLY A 130 -17.72 -3.58 24.27
N SER A 131 -17.29 -3.55 25.54
CA SER A 131 -16.31 -2.55 26.01
C SER A 131 -14.96 -2.73 25.31
N CYS A 132 -14.29 -1.62 24.96
CA CYS A 132 -12.93 -1.66 24.42
C CYS A 132 -11.88 -2.16 25.43
N ASP A 133 -12.15 -2.06 26.73
CA ASP A 133 -11.26 -2.57 27.78
C ASP A 133 -11.45 -4.08 27.94
N PRO A 134 -10.44 -4.92 27.64
CA PRO A 134 -10.52 -6.37 27.82
C PRO A 134 -10.60 -6.81 29.30
N GLY A 135 -10.72 -5.88 30.26
CA GLY A 135 -10.76 -6.14 31.70
C GLY A 135 -11.51 -5.13 32.57
N GLY A 136 -12.35 -4.24 32.02
CA GLY A 136 -13.27 -3.39 32.81
C GLY A 136 -12.63 -2.40 33.79
N GLY A 137 -11.43 -1.88 33.49
CA GLY A 137 -10.75 -0.88 34.31
C GLY A 137 -10.38 0.35 33.48
N ASN A 138 -10.68 1.53 34.02
CA ASN A 138 -10.45 2.86 33.42
C ASN A 138 -9.04 2.99 32.79
N PRO A 139 -8.89 3.57 31.58
CA PRO A 139 -7.60 3.61 30.89
C PRO A 139 -6.58 4.43 31.66
N THR A 140 -5.46 3.79 32.01
CA THR A 140 -4.30 4.44 32.64
C THR A 140 -3.48 5.11 31.54
N THR A 141 -3.45 6.44 31.55
CA THR A 141 -2.55 7.22 30.71
C THR A 141 -1.16 7.22 31.35
N THR A 142 -0.16 6.71 30.65
CA THR A 142 1.25 6.82 31.07
C THR A 142 1.89 7.99 30.31
N PRO A 143 2.16 9.15 30.94
CA PRO A 143 2.86 10.25 30.30
C PRO A 143 4.36 9.95 30.24
N THR A 144 4.97 10.08 29.06
CA THR A 144 6.44 10.11 28.93
C THR A 144 6.89 11.57 28.89
N THR A 145 7.66 11.98 29.90
CA THR A 145 8.21 13.33 30.05
C THR A 145 9.38 13.57 29.07
N PRO A 146 9.46 14.71 28.37
CA PRO A 146 10.61 15.05 27.54
C PRO A 146 11.82 15.43 28.40
N THR A 147 12.97 14.77 28.19
CA THR A 147 14.25 15.16 28.79
C THR A 147 14.82 16.36 28.04
N THR A 148 15.02 17.47 28.74
CA THR A 148 15.73 18.65 28.27
C THR A 148 17.24 18.38 28.24
N THR A 149 17.83 18.30 27.05
CA THR A 149 19.28 18.40 26.87
C THR A 149 19.65 19.84 26.50
N THR A 150 20.51 20.42 27.33
CA THR A 150 21.11 21.74 27.16
C THR A 150 22.00 21.80 25.92
N SER A 151 21.83 22.86 25.13
CA SER A 151 22.66 23.18 23.96
C SER A 151 24.02 23.73 24.38
N ASN A 152 25.11 23.13 23.89
CA ASN A 152 26.40 23.80 23.79
C ASN A 152 26.64 24.24 22.31
N PRO A 153 27.41 25.31 22.06
CA PRO A 153 27.48 25.97 20.76
C PRO A 153 28.20 25.12 19.70
N PRO A 154 27.80 25.20 18.42
CA PRO A 154 28.45 24.42 17.38
C PRO A 154 29.82 25.00 17.03
N THR A 155 30.85 24.16 17.10
CA THR A 155 32.15 24.43 16.47
C THR A 155 32.00 24.33 14.96
N SER A 156 32.42 25.38 14.25
CA SER A 156 32.41 25.47 12.79
C SER A 156 33.24 24.35 12.17
N THR A 157 32.58 23.47 11.41
CA THR A 157 33.25 22.61 10.43
C THR A 157 32.74 23.02 9.06
N SER A 158 33.69 23.39 8.18
CA SER A 158 33.44 23.80 6.81
C SER A 158 32.78 22.69 6.02
N THR A 159 31.54 22.91 5.59
CA THR A 159 30.85 22.06 4.62
C THR A 159 31.41 22.36 3.23
N SER A 160 32.15 21.40 2.67
CA SER A 160 32.42 21.37 1.23
C SER A 160 31.10 21.18 0.49
N ASN A 161 30.79 22.07 -0.44
CA ASN A 161 29.64 21.96 -1.34
C ASN A 161 29.62 20.59 -2.05
N PRO A 162 28.47 19.88 -2.12
CA PRO A 162 28.33 18.72 -2.99
C PRO A 162 28.50 19.15 -4.46
N PRO A 163 29.09 18.31 -5.33
CA PRO A 163 29.27 18.65 -6.74
C PRO A 163 27.91 18.87 -7.39
N THR A 164 27.79 19.97 -8.14
CA THR A 164 26.66 20.26 -9.01
C THR A 164 26.66 19.23 -10.14
N THR A 165 25.94 18.12 -9.97
CA THR A 165 25.68 17.18 -11.07
C THR A 165 24.68 17.82 -12.01
N THR A 166 25.17 18.25 -13.17
CA THR A 166 24.34 18.60 -14.32
C THR A 166 23.41 17.44 -14.64
N THR A 167 22.12 17.60 -14.37
CA THR A 167 21.08 16.63 -14.74
C THR A 167 20.93 16.64 -16.26
N SER A 168 21.54 15.66 -16.93
CA SER A 168 21.29 15.43 -18.34
C SER A 168 19.81 15.05 -18.52
N ASN A 169 19.06 15.87 -19.26
CA ASN A 169 17.68 15.61 -19.63
C ASN A 169 17.58 14.22 -20.30
N PRO A 170 16.54 13.41 -20.03
CA PRO A 170 16.34 12.15 -20.76
C PRO A 170 16.23 12.44 -22.26
N ASN A 171 17.07 11.77 -23.05
CA ASN A 171 17.04 11.83 -24.51
C ASN A 171 15.63 11.50 -25.04
N PRO A 172 15.11 12.19 -26.07
CA PRO A 172 13.79 11.92 -26.69
C PRO A 172 13.56 10.51 -27.30
N GLY A 173 14.41 9.53 -26.99
CA GLY A 173 14.25 8.11 -27.32
C GLY A 173 14.47 7.15 -26.14
N ALA A 174 14.62 7.67 -24.91
CA ALA A 174 14.83 6.85 -23.72
C ALA A 174 13.55 6.05 -23.36
N LYS A 175 13.73 4.80 -22.93
CA LYS A 175 12.64 3.96 -22.42
C LYS A 175 12.02 4.59 -21.17
N LYS A 176 10.71 4.41 -20.99
CA LYS A 176 10.00 4.88 -19.80
C LYS A 176 10.47 4.07 -18.59
N ASN A 177 10.84 4.78 -17.53
CA ASN A 177 11.02 4.24 -16.18
C ASN A 177 10.05 4.98 -15.27
N LEU A 178 8.95 4.32 -14.90
CA LEU A 178 7.82 4.92 -14.19
C LEU A 178 7.67 4.31 -12.80
N GLY A 179 7.48 5.14 -11.77
CA GLY A 179 7.22 4.66 -10.40
C GLY A 179 5.87 5.12 -9.86
N TYR A 180 5.18 4.25 -9.14
CA TYR A 180 3.99 4.63 -8.36
C TYR A 180 4.40 5.21 -7.00
N PHE A 181 3.91 6.41 -6.69
CA PHE A 181 3.98 7.03 -5.36
C PHE A 181 2.59 7.00 -4.75
N VAL A 182 2.45 6.35 -3.60
CA VAL A 182 1.15 6.22 -2.94
C VAL A 182 0.86 7.34 -1.94
N GLN A 183 -0.34 7.89 -2.05
CA GLN A 183 -0.92 8.96 -1.24
C GLN A 183 -0.77 8.67 0.26
N TRP A 184 -1.13 7.45 0.68
CA TRP A 184 -1.06 7.01 2.08
C TRP A 184 0.36 6.66 2.56
N GLY A 185 1.37 6.73 1.69
CA GLY A 185 2.76 6.44 2.02
C GLY A 185 3.30 7.33 3.14
N VAL A 186 2.74 8.54 3.29
CA VAL A 186 3.16 9.55 4.26
C VAL A 186 2.82 9.24 5.73
N TYR A 187 2.07 8.16 5.99
CA TYR A 187 1.65 7.76 7.34
C TYR A 187 2.50 6.59 7.86
N GLY A 188 1.91 5.40 8.00
CA GLY A 188 2.59 4.23 8.60
C GLY A 188 3.82 3.74 7.83
N ARG A 189 3.92 4.05 6.53
CA ARG A 189 5.12 3.81 5.72
C ARG A 189 6.21 4.88 5.93
N ASN A 190 5.82 6.07 6.40
CA ASN A 190 6.68 7.24 6.56
C ASN A 190 7.56 7.51 5.32
N TYR A 191 6.95 7.36 4.14
CA TYR A 191 7.60 7.57 2.84
C TYR A 191 6.99 8.80 2.17
N HIS A 192 7.82 9.81 1.98
CA HIS A 192 7.46 11.11 1.44
C HIS A 192 8.11 11.33 0.07
N VAL A 193 7.63 12.33 -0.67
CA VAL A 193 8.25 12.73 -1.95
C VAL A 193 9.74 13.07 -1.79
N LYS A 194 10.15 13.58 -0.63
CA LYS A 194 11.56 13.76 -0.27
C LYS A 194 12.40 12.50 -0.43
N ASN A 195 11.86 11.32 -0.10
CA ASN A 195 12.57 10.06 -0.20
C ASN A 195 12.89 9.68 -1.65
N ILE A 196 12.08 10.12 -2.62
CA ILE A 196 12.36 9.93 -4.05
C ILE A 196 13.63 10.71 -4.44
N HIS A 197 13.80 11.93 -3.90
CA HIS A 197 15.00 12.73 -4.09
C HIS A 197 16.21 12.12 -3.35
N THR A 198 16.09 11.86 -2.05
CA THR A 198 17.23 11.45 -1.22
C THR A 198 17.73 10.05 -1.53
N SER A 199 16.89 9.16 -2.07
CA SER A 199 17.32 7.85 -2.59
C SER A 199 18.04 7.93 -3.94
N GLY A 200 18.06 9.12 -4.57
CA GLY A 200 18.54 9.30 -5.93
C GLY A 200 17.60 8.72 -7.00
N SER A 201 16.40 8.27 -6.62
CA SER A 201 15.41 7.71 -7.55
C SER A 201 14.89 8.75 -8.54
N ALA A 202 14.71 10.00 -8.10
CA ALA A 202 14.18 11.07 -8.95
C ALA A 202 15.00 11.29 -10.24
N ALA A 203 16.34 11.16 -10.18
CA ALA A 203 17.23 11.29 -11.34
C ALA A 203 17.16 10.09 -12.31
N LYS A 204 16.58 8.98 -11.87
CA LYS A 204 16.49 7.71 -12.60
C LYS A 204 15.10 7.48 -13.21
N LEU A 205 14.12 8.24 -12.75
CA LEU A 205 12.73 8.18 -13.21
C LEU A 205 12.48 9.11 -14.39
N THR A 206 11.52 8.71 -15.21
CA THR A 206 10.94 9.54 -16.27
C THR A 206 9.55 10.03 -15.90
N HIS A 207 8.79 9.20 -15.19
CA HIS A 207 7.41 9.45 -14.82
C HIS A 207 7.14 9.01 -13.38
N ILE A 208 6.23 9.69 -12.71
CA ILE A 208 5.62 9.26 -11.45
C ILE A 208 4.12 9.19 -11.65
N ASN A 209 3.51 8.09 -11.23
CA ASN A 209 2.07 8.00 -11.04
C ASN A 209 1.76 8.28 -9.57
N TYR A 210 0.98 9.34 -9.31
CA TYR A 210 0.43 9.63 -7.98
C TYR A 210 -0.83 8.80 -7.77
N ALA A 211 -0.78 7.86 -6.83
CA ALA A 211 -1.82 6.88 -6.59
C ALA A 211 -2.49 7.11 -5.21
N PHE A 212 -3.80 7.27 -5.09
CA PHE A 212 -4.80 7.36 -6.15
C PHE A 212 -5.75 8.54 -5.91
N GLY A 213 -6.42 8.97 -6.96
CA GLY A 213 -7.73 9.62 -6.85
C GLY A 213 -8.86 8.60 -6.98
N ASN A 214 -10.06 8.94 -6.50
CA ASN A 214 -11.23 8.06 -6.62
C ASN A 214 -11.94 8.19 -7.96
N VAL A 215 -12.77 7.19 -8.27
CA VAL A 215 -13.90 7.32 -9.17
C VAL A 215 -15.20 7.08 -8.39
N THR A 216 -15.98 8.13 -8.17
CA THR A 216 -17.24 8.06 -7.43
C THR A 216 -18.36 8.67 -8.27
N ASN A 217 -19.51 7.99 -8.34
CA ASN A 217 -20.67 8.46 -9.12
C ASN A 217 -20.32 8.80 -10.58
N GLY A 218 -19.45 7.99 -11.18
CA GLY A 218 -18.96 8.18 -12.55
C GLY A 218 -18.08 9.42 -12.76
N SER A 219 -17.49 9.97 -11.70
CA SER A 219 -16.63 11.17 -11.75
C SER A 219 -15.29 10.94 -11.03
N CYS A 220 -14.22 11.58 -11.50
CA CYS A 220 -12.96 11.65 -10.76
C CYS A 220 -13.09 12.52 -9.52
N THR A 221 -12.57 12.08 -8.36
CA THR A 221 -12.58 12.87 -7.11
C THR A 221 -11.24 12.77 -6.35
N ALA A 222 -11.00 13.74 -5.47
CA ALA A 222 -9.85 13.79 -4.56
C ALA A 222 -10.27 13.72 -3.09
N ASN A 223 -11.46 13.18 -2.82
CA ASN A 223 -12.14 13.37 -1.54
C ASN A 223 -11.75 12.35 -0.47
N ASP A 224 -10.84 11.42 -0.78
CA ASP A 224 -10.53 10.31 0.12
C ASP A 224 -9.47 10.67 1.15
N ASP A 225 -8.45 11.45 0.76
CA ASP A 225 -7.42 11.96 1.67
C ASP A 225 -6.84 13.30 1.20
N THR A 226 -7.68 14.33 1.29
CA THR A 226 -7.30 15.72 0.99
C THR A 226 -6.16 16.22 1.87
N TYR A 227 -5.97 15.63 3.06
CA TYR A 227 -4.87 16.00 3.94
C TYR A 227 -3.53 15.58 3.33
N ALA A 228 -3.36 14.30 2.97
CA ALA A 228 -2.14 13.87 2.29
C ALA A 228 -1.94 14.57 0.94
N ASP A 229 -3.01 14.75 0.17
CA ASP A 229 -2.94 15.33 -1.18
C ASP A 229 -2.39 16.76 -1.16
N TYR A 230 -3.04 17.66 -0.43
CA TYR A 230 -2.79 19.09 -0.61
C TYR A 230 -2.79 19.94 0.68
N ASP A 231 -2.99 19.35 1.87
CA ASP A 231 -3.07 20.13 3.12
C ASP A 231 -1.95 19.82 4.13
N LYS A 232 -1.37 18.61 4.11
CA LYS A 232 -0.32 18.19 5.03
C LYS A 232 0.87 19.12 4.94
N PHE A 233 1.17 19.77 6.06
CA PHE A 233 2.30 20.68 6.17
C PHE A 233 3.62 19.92 6.19
N TYR A 234 4.57 20.35 5.37
CA TYR A 234 5.96 19.93 5.42
C TYR A 234 6.85 21.06 5.91
N ASP A 235 7.61 20.82 6.97
CA ASP A 235 8.66 21.74 7.41
C ASP A 235 9.92 21.66 6.51
N ALA A 236 10.94 22.46 6.82
CA ALA A 236 12.21 22.43 6.08
C ALA A 236 12.91 21.05 6.15
N GLY A 237 12.76 20.33 7.28
CA GLY A 237 13.37 19.02 7.48
C GLY A 237 12.71 17.90 6.68
N SER A 238 11.42 18.02 6.39
CA SER A 238 10.59 16.99 5.73
C SER A 238 10.26 17.31 4.27
N SER A 239 10.35 18.58 3.86
CA SER A 239 10.16 18.99 2.46
C SER A 239 11.27 18.50 1.54
N VAL A 240 10.91 18.28 0.27
CA VAL A 240 11.82 17.74 -0.75
C VAL A 240 12.96 18.69 -1.11
N ASP A 241 12.70 20.00 -1.07
CA ASP A 241 13.65 21.06 -1.43
C ASP A 241 14.30 21.73 -0.21
N GLY A 242 13.96 21.29 0.99
CA GLY A 242 14.45 21.88 2.24
C GLY A 242 13.75 23.18 2.64
N VAL A 243 12.69 23.58 1.94
CA VAL A 243 11.93 24.80 2.22
C VAL A 243 10.58 24.42 2.83
N ALA A 244 10.32 24.91 4.05
CA ALA A 244 9.04 24.73 4.71
C ALA A 244 7.88 25.26 3.84
N ASP A 245 6.73 24.59 3.95
CA ASP A 245 5.50 25.07 3.35
C ASP A 245 5.01 26.35 4.06
N SER A 246 4.10 27.09 3.42
CA SER A 246 3.44 28.25 4.03
C SER A 246 2.11 27.85 4.67
N TRP A 247 1.80 28.48 5.82
CA TRP A 247 0.49 28.44 6.47
C TRP A 247 -0.51 29.44 5.88
N ASP A 248 -0.08 30.31 4.96
CA ASP A 248 -0.95 31.33 4.37
C ASP A 248 -2.15 30.68 3.67
N ALA A 249 -3.31 31.33 3.79
CA ALA A 249 -4.55 30.87 3.16
C ALA A 249 -4.36 30.73 1.64
N GLY A 250 -4.76 29.57 1.09
CA GLY A 250 -4.63 29.26 -0.33
C GLY A 250 -3.28 28.66 -0.75
N SER A 251 -2.30 28.55 0.16
CA SER A 251 -1.04 27.85 -0.13
C SER A 251 -1.29 26.37 -0.39
N LEU A 252 -0.74 25.85 -1.49
CA LEU A 252 -0.71 24.41 -1.74
C LEU A 252 0.31 23.76 -0.79
N ARG A 253 -0.09 22.67 -0.14
CA ARG A 253 0.77 21.83 0.70
C ARG A 253 0.66 20.37 0.25
N GLY A 254 0.93 19.43 1.15
CA GLY A 254 0.76 18.00 0.91
C GLY A 254 1.67 17.46 -0.19
N ASN A 255 1.37 16.25 -0.62
CA ASN A 255 2.08 15.55 -1.66
C ASN A 255 2.09 16.36 -2.97
N PHE A 256 1.03 17.10 -3.29
CA PHE A 256 0.97 17.90 -4.51
C PHE A 256 2.00 19.02 -4.51
N ASN A 257 2.17 19.74 -3.40
CA ASN A 257 3.22 20.76 -3.31
C ASN A 257 4.62 20.14 -3.33
N GLN A 258 4.81 18.99 -2.67
CA GLN A 258 6.11 18.32 -2.72
C GLN A 258 6.43 17.79 -4.11
N LEU A 259 5.45 17.29 -4.87
CA LEU A 259 5.63 16.90 -6.28
C LEU A 259 5.93 18.10 -7.17
N ARG A 260 5.28 19.26 -6.96
CA ARG A 260 5.61 20.53 -7.62
C ARG A 260 7.08 20.90 -7.41
N LYS A 261 7.52 20.88 -6.15
CA LYS A 261 8.91 21.17 -5.76
C LYS A 261 9.89 20.16 -6.38
N LEU A 262 9.55 18.87 -6.38
CA LEU A 262 10.36 17.84 -7.02
C LEU A 262 10.51 18.07 -8.53
N LYS A 263 9.42 18.38 -9.25
CA LYS A 263 9.48 18.70 -10.69
C LYS A 263 10.36 19.91 -10.98
N LYS A 264 10.40 20.91 -10.09
CA LYS A 264 11.31 22.05 -10.22
C LYS A 264 12.78 21.64 -10.12
N MET A 265 13.10 20.67 -9.26
CA MET A 265 14.45 20.11 -9.14
C MET A 265 14.80 19.17 -10.31
N TYR A 266 13.79 18.52 -10.91
CA TYR A 266 13.93 17.54 -11.99
C TYR A 266 13.00 17.89 -13.16
N PRO A 267 13.35 18.90 -13.99
CA PRO A 267 12.43 19.43 -15.01
C PRO A 267 12.05 18.44 -16.13
N GLY A 268 12.81 17.34 -16.29
CA GLY A 268 12.47 16.25 -17.21
C GLY A 268 11.44 15.24 -16.66
N LEU A 269 11.15 15.28 -15.36
CA LEU A 269 10.23 14.36 -14.69
C LEU A 269 8.77 14.75 -14.97
N LYS A 270 7.95 13.76 -15.34
CA LYS A 270 6.52 13.92 -15.54
C LYS A 270 5.72 13.29 -14.40
N VAL A 271 4.61 13.90 -14.03
CA VAL A 271 3.74 13.38 -12.96
C VAL A 271 2.33 13.19 -13.50
N LEU A 272 1.79 11.99 -13.39
CA LEU A 272 0.41 11.68 -13.75
C LEU A 272 -0.39 11.42 -12.47
N TRP A 273 -1.66 11.76 -12.47
CA TRP A 273 -2.57 11.35 -11.39
C TRP A 273 -3.30 10.08 -11.82
N SER A 274 -3.09 8.99 -11.08
CA SER A 274 -3.78 7.71 -11.28
C SER A 274 -5.12 7.70 -10.55
N PHE A 275 -6.18 7.29 -11.24
CA PHE A 275 -7.53 7.17 -10.68
C PHE A 275 -7.97 5.71 -10.66
N GLY A 276 -8.49 5.26 -9.51
CA GLY A 276 -8.96 3.89 -9.30
C GLY A 276 -8.01 3.07 -8.42
N GLY A 277 -7.39 2.06 -9.02
CA GLY A 277 -6.70 0.98 -8.32
C GLY A 277 -7.68 -0.04 -7.74
N TRP A 278 -7.14 -1.05 -7.05
CA TRP A 278 -7.91 -2.17 -6.52
C TRP A 278 -9.17 -1.78 -5.74
N THR A 279 -9.06 -0.81 -4.82
CA THR A 279 -10.17 -0.42 -3.93
C THR A 279 -11.19 0.50 -4.59
N TRP A 280 -10.76 1.40 -5.48
CA TRP A 280 -11.62 2.49 -6.00
C TRP A 280 -12.07 2.30 -7.45
N SER A 281 -12.01 1.06 -7.94
CA SER A 281 -12.46 0.73 -9.30
C SER A 281 -13.98 0.60 -9.46
N GLY A 282 -14.75 0.55 -8.37
CA GLY A 282 -16.21 0.34 -8.40
C GLY A 282 -17.01 1.43 -9.14
N GLY A 283 -16.49 2.65 -9.26
CA GLY A 283 -17.16 3.75 -9.95
C GLY A 283 -17.02 3.74 -11.47
N PHE A 284 -16.09 2.96 -12.04
CA PHE A 284 -15.84 2.99 -13.48
C PHE A 284 -17.01 2.45 -14.31
N GLY A 285 -17.78 1.49 -13.79
CA GLY A 285 -18.98 1.00 -14.47
C GLY A 285 -20.09 2.06 -14.59
N GLN A 286 -20.07 3.09 -13.75
CA GLN A 286 -20.93 4.27 -13.92
C GLN A 286 -20.27 5.31 -14.83
N ALA A 287 -18.96 5.52 -14.72
CA ALA A 287 -18.20 6.41 -15.60
C ALA A 287 -18.34 6.00 -17.09
N SER A 288 -18.33 4.69 -17.36
CA SER A 288 -18.45 4.13 -18.71
C SER A 288 -19.81 4.40 -19.37
N LYS A 289 -20.86 4.67 -18.59
CA LYS A 289 -22.21 5.02 -19.09
C LYS A 289 -22.26 6.44 -19.66
N ASN A 290 -21.41 7.34 -19.17
CA ASN A 290 -21.25 8.68 -19.74
C ASN A 290 -19.76 9.10 -19.76
N PRO A 291 -18.96 8.55 -20.68
CA PRO A 291 -17.52 8.77 -20.73
C PRO A 291 -17.12 10.24 -20.91
N ALA A 292 -17.94 11.03 -21.61
CA ALA A 292 -17.69 12.46 -21.83
C ALA A 292 -17.82 13.25 -20.52
N ALA A 293 -18.86 12.98 -19.71
CA ALA A 293 -19.01 13.61 -18.40
C ALA A 293 -17.91 13.17 -17.42
N PHE A 294 -17.53 11.89 -17.45
CA PHE A 294 -16.38 11.39 -16.69
C PHE A 294 -15.11 12.15 -17.06
N ALA A 295 -14.76 12.21 -18.35
CA ALA A 295 -13.58 12.94 -18.82
C ALA A 295 -13.60 14.43 -18.45
N GLU A 296 -14.75 15.09 -18.53
CA GLU A 296 -14.93 16.47 -18.07
C GLU A 296 -14.61 16.63 -16.58
N SER A 297 -15.11 15.73 -15.73
CA SER A 297 -14.88 15.76 -14.28
C SER A 297 -13.40 15.61 -13.95
N CYS A 298 -12.71 14.66 -14.59
CA CYS A 298 -11.29 14.42 -14.40
C CYS A 298 -10.47 15.62 -14.87
N TYR A 299 -10.81 16.22 -16.02
CA TYR A 299 -10.13 17.41 -16.51
C TYR A 299 -10.26 18.57 -15.53
N LYS A 300 -11.47 18.85 -15.03
CA LYS A 300 -11.69 19.92 -14.05
C LYS A 300 -10.88 19.72 -12.77
N LEU A 301 -10.83 18.49 -12.27
CA LEU A 301 -10.08 18.17 -11.06
C LEU A 301 -8.56 18.30 -11.26
N ILE A 302 -8.02 17.72 -12.33
CA ILE A 302 -6.58 17.76 -12.62
C ILE A 302 -6.11 19.18 -12.95
N LYS A 303 -6.97 19.99 -13.58
CA LYS A 303 -6.70 21.40 -13.93
C LYS A 303 -7.23 22.40 -12.91
N ASP A 304 -7.51 21.97 -11.68
CA ASP A 304 -7.83 22.89 -10.59
C ASP A 304 -6.70 23.93 -10.43
N PRO A 305 -7.01 25.24 -10.38
CA PRO A 305 -6.00 26.30 -10.33
C PRO A 305 -4.99 26.17 -9.19
N ARG A 306 -5.33 25.48 -8.10
CA ARG A 306 -4.44 25.25 -6.96
C ARG A 306 -3.23 24.38 -7.32
N TRP A 307 -3.35 23.49 -8.31
CA TRP A 307 -2.33 22.49 -8.68
C TRP A 307 -2.26 22.17 -10.19
N ALA A 308 -2.80 23.03 -11.05
CA ALA A 308 -2.85 22.79 -12.50
C ALA A 308 -1.47 22.57 -13.16
N ASP A 309 -0.38 22.98 -12.51
CA ASP A 309 1.02 22.82 -12.91
C ASP A 309 1.68 21.50 -12.44
N VAL A 310 1.04 20.79 -11.50
CA VAL A 310 1.59 19.57 -10.89
C VAL A 310 1.53 18.41 -11.89
N PHE A 311 0.39 18.20 -12.53
CA PHE A 311 0.13 16.99 -13.34
C PHE A 311 0.31 17.24 -14.84
N ASP A 312 1.08 16.36 -15.47
CA ASP A 312 1.35 16.27 -16.92
C ASP A 312 0.47 15.22 -17.62
N GLY A 313 -0.30 14.45 -16.86
CA GLY A 313 -1.18 13.42 -17.39
C GLY A 313 -2.22 12.88 -16.42
N ILE A 314 -3.05 12.00 -16.95
CA ILE A 314 -4.00 11.16 -16.23
C ILE A 314 -3.69 9.70 -16.52
N ASP A 315 -3.81 8.87 -15.49
CA ASP A 315 -3.69 7.42 -15.59
C ASP A 315 -4.99 6.76 -15.09
N ILE A 316 -5.52 5.83 -15.87
CA ILE A 316 -6.75 5.10 -15.55
C ILE A 316 -6.40 3.70 -15.08
N ASP A 317 -6.66 3.44 -13.80
CA ASP A 317 -6.34 2.18 -13.16
C ASP A 317 -7.65 1.46 -12.81
N TRP A 318 -8.35 0.97 -13.85
CA TRP A 318 -9.64 0.29 -13.72
C TRP A 318 -9.44 -1.20 -13.56
N GLU A 319 -9.74 -1.71 -12.37
CA GLU A 319 -9.57 -3.11 -11.97
C GLU A 319 -10.93 -3.81 -11.70
N TYR A 320 -11.59 -4.42 -12.70
CA TYR A 320 -11.19 -4.53 -14.11
C TYR A 320 -12.36 -4.34 -15.07
N PRO A 321 -12.17 -3.75 -16.26
CA PRO A 321 -13.23 -3.57 -17.23
C PRO A 321 -13.79 -4.92 -17.70
N ASN A 322 -15.11 -5.06 -17.62
CA ASN A 322 -15.87 -6.24 -18.03
C ASN A 322 -15.38 -7.56 -17.38
N ALA A 323 -14.82 -7.46 -16.17
CA ALA A 323 -14.32 -8.59 -15.40
C ALA A 323 -14.45 -8.30 -13.89
N CYS A 324 -14.07 -9.28 -13.06
CA CYS A 324 -14.06 -9.11 -11.60
C CYS A 324 -12.68 -8.70 -11.08
N GLY A 325 -12.65 -7.64 -10.27
CA GLY A 325 -11.59 -7.31 -9.32
C GLY A 325 -12.11 -7.50 -7.89
N LEU A 326 -12.03 -6.46 -7.07
CA LEU A 326 -12.74 -6.42 -5.78
C LEU A 326 -14.27 -6.47 -5.97
N THR A 327 -14.76 -5.83 -7.04
CA THR A 327 -16.14 -5.94 -7.51
C THR A 327 -16.15 -6.41 -8.96
N CYS A 328 -17.28 -6.97 -9.40
CA CYS A 328 -17.47 -7.38 -10.79
C CYS A 328 -18.05 -6.24 -11.62
N ASP A 329 -17.41 -5.95 -12.76
CA ASP A 329 -17.93 -5.05 -13.78
C ASP A 329 -18.52 -5.83 -14.96
N THR A 330 -19.59 -5.29 -15.53
CA THR A 330 -20.29 -5.84 -16.71
C THR A 330 -20.54 -4.77 -17.77
N SER A 331 -19.67 -3.76 -17.85
CA SER A 331 -19.83 -2.62 -18.77
C SER A 331 -19.69 -2.99 -20.25
N GLY A 332 -19.30 -4.23 -20.55
CA GLY A 332 -19.06 -4.72 -21.90
C GLY A 332 -17.66 -4.40 -22.43
N PRO A 333 -17.19 -5.13 -23.45
CA PRO A 333 -15.79 -5.09 -23.89
C PRO A 333 -15.34 -3.71 -24.40
N ALA A 334 -16.26 -2.95 -25.02
CA ALA A 334 -15.96 -1.64 -25.59
C ALA A 334 -15.83 -0.50 -24.55
N ALA A 335 -16.20 -0.74 -23.28
CA ALA A 335 -16.27 0.30 -22.26
C ALA A 335 -14.93 1.02 -22.05
N ILE A 336 -13.83 0.25 -21.94
CA ILE A 336 -12.49 0.80 -21.77
C ILE A 336 -12.08 1.68 -22.97
N LYS A 337 -12.43 1.28 -24.20
CA LYS A 337 -12.18 2.06 -25.42
C LYS A 337 -12.93 3.39 -25.39
N ASN A 338 -14.20 3.37 -25.01
CA ASN A 338 -15.04 4.56 -24.98
C ASN A 338 -14.57 5.56 -23.92
N VAL A 339 -14.16 5.08 -22.74
CA VAL A 339 -13.52 5.90 -21.69
C VAL A 339 -12.20 6.50 -22.21
N ALA A 340 -11.33 5.68 -22.81
CA ALA A 340 -10.06 6.15 -23.37
C ALA A 340 -10.25 7.25 -24.43
N GLN A 341 -11.21 7.05 -25.34
CA GLN A 341 -11.54 8.00 -26.40
C GLN A 341 -12.05 9.33 -25.84
N ALA A 342 -12.94 9.29 -24.85
CA ALA A 342 -13.48 10.51 -24.24
C ALA A 342 -12.37 11.28 -23.49
N LEU A 343 -11.51 10.59 -22.76
CA LEU A 343 -10.35 11.20 -22.11
C LEU A 343 -9.41 11.84 -23.13
N ARG A 344 -9.00 11.10 -24.17
CA ARG A 344 -8.15 11.66 -25.24
C ARG A 344 -8.79 12.88 -25.90
N THR A 345 -10.09 12.85 -26.15
CA THR A 345 -10.83 13.97 -26.74
C THR A 345 -10.79 15.20 -25.82
N LYS A 346 -10.97 15.01 -24.50
CA LYS A 346 -11.00 16.10 -23.53
C LYS A 346 -9.61 16.68 -23.22
N PHE A 347 -8.60 15.82 -23.10
CA PHE A 347 -7.24 16.20 -22.69
C PHE A 347 -6.33 16.57 -23.86
N GLY A 348 -6.71 16.23 -25.09
CA GLY A 348 -5.93 16.53 -26.30
C GLY A 348 -4.68 15.68 -26.45
N SER A 349 -3.83 16.03 -27.42
CA SER A 349 -2.61 15.27 -27.76
C SER A 349 -1.39 15.63 -26.91
N SER A 350 -1.39 16.80 -26.26
CA SER A 350 -0.24 17.29 -25.48
C SER A 350 -0.23 16.83 -24.02
N PHE A 351 -1.32 16.24 -23.55
CA PHE A 351 -1.46 15.72 -22.19
C PHE A 351 -1.40 14.19 -22.22
N LEU A 352 -0.70 13.60 -21.25
CA LEU A 352 -0.57 12.15 -21.20
C LEU A 352 -1.89 11.51 -20.74
N VAL A 353 -2.32 10.47 -21.42
CA VAL A 353 -3.49 9.64 -21.06
C VAL A 353 -3.02 8.19 -21.10
N THR A 354 -2.93 7.56 -19.94
CA THR A 354 -2.41 6.19 -19.78
C THR A 354 -3.43 5.32 -19.06
N ALA A 355 -3.17 4.02 -19.03
CA ALA A 355 -3.92 3.13 -18.16
C ALA A 355 -3.03 2.02 -17.62
N ALA A 356 -3.24 1.62 -16.38
CA ALA A 356 -2.76 0.34 -15.91
C ALA A 356 -3.80 -0.75 -16.16
N ILE A 357 -3.32 -1.92 -16.58
CA ILE A 357 -4.16 -3.01 -17.04
C ILE A 357 -3.69 -4.33 -16.47
N THR A 358 -4.63 -5.27 -16.36
CA THR A 358 -4.36 -6.66 -15.97
C THR A 358 -3.29 -7.34 -16.83
N ALA A 359 -2.61 -8.33 -16.25
CA ALA A 359 -1.73 -9.25 -16.96
C ALA A 359 -2.32 -10.67 -17.12
N ASP A 360 -3.61 -10.88 -16.85
CA ASP A 360 -4.26 -12.18 -17.01
C ASP A 360 -4.39 -12.56 -18.50
N ALA A 361 -3.43 -13.36 -18.97
CA ALA A 361 -3.36 -13.86 -20.32
C ALA A 361 -4.01 -15.23 -20.51
N SER A 362 -4.60 -15.81 -19.45
CA SER A 362 -5.25 -17.12 -19.53
C SER A 362 -6.39 -17.12 -20.56
N SER A 363 -6.74 -18.31 -21.07
CA SER A 363 -7.80 -18.44 -22.07
C SER A 363 -9.15 -18.02 -21.47
N GLY A 364 -9.80 -17.00 -22.06
CA GLY A 364 -11.01 -16.40 -21.49
C GLY A 364 -10.74 -15.47 -20.30
N GLY A 365 -9.47 -15.20 -20.00
CA GLY A 365 -9.04 -14.32 -18.91
C GLY A 365 -9.32 -12.85 -19.17
N LYS A 366 -8.92 -11.99 -18.23
CA LYS A 366 -9.28 -10.57 -18.24
C LYS A 366 -8.80 -9.81 -19.47
N LEU A 367 -7.70 -10.23 -20.12
CA LEU A 367 -7.25 -9.65 -21.39
C LEU A 367 -8.14 -10.01 -22.60
N ASP A 368 -8.96 -11.05 -22.51
CA ASP A 368 -9.88 -11.45 -23.60
C ASP A 368 -11.20 -10.69 -23.56
N VAL A 369 -11.65 -10.27 -22.39
CA VAL A 369 -13.01 -9.75 -22.17
C VAL A 369 -13.15 -8.24 -22.32
N ALA A 370 -12.08 -7.51 -22.68
CA ALA A 370 -12.12 -6.08 -22.96
C ALA A 370 -11.28 -5.67 -24.19
N ASP A 371 -11.67 -4.56 -24.83
CA ASP A 371 -11.12 -4.07 -26.09
C ASP A 371 -9.79 -3.30 -25.93
N TYR A 372 -8.79 -3.91 -25.27
CA TYR A 372 -7.47 -3.29 -25.07
C TYR A 372 -6.74 -2.95 -26.38
N GLY A 373 -6.90 -3.77 -27.43
CA GLY A 373 -6.34 -3.50 -28.76
C GLY A 373 -6.83 -2.17 -29.33
N PRO A 374 -8.14 -2.03 -29.61
CA PRO A 374 -8.74 -0.77 -30.06
C PRO A 374 -8.54 0.41 -29.10
N ALA A 375 -8.59 0.18 -27.78
CA ALA A 375 -8.39 1.25 -26.79
C ALA A 375 -6.96 1.83 -26.83
N SER A 376 -5.96 1.05 -27.24
CA SER A 376 -4.56 1.50 -27.34
C SER A 376 -4.35 2.66 -28.33
N ALA A 377 -5.29 2.93 -29.23
CA ALA A 377 -5.25 4.10 -30.10
C ALA A 377 -5.36 5.42 -29.34
N TYR A 378 -6.00 5.42 -28.17
CA TYR A 378 -6.30 6.63 -27.39
C TYR A 378 -5.37 6.81 -26.18
N PHE A 379 -4.77 5.73 -25.69
CA PHE A 379 -3.76 5.78 -24.64
C PHE A 379 -2.34 6.01 -25.21
N ASP A 380 -1.49 6.73 -24.47
CA ASP A 380 -0.07 6.86 -24.78
C ASP A 380 0.67 5.54 -24.56
N TRP A 381 0.38 4.85 -23.45
CA TRP A 381 0.84 3.49 -23.15
C TRP A 381 -0.04 2.80 -22.11
N TYR A 382 0.24 1.51 -21.90
CA TYR A 382 -0.28 0.68 -20.82
C TYR A 382 0.81 0.33 -19.81
N ASN A 383 0.49 0.48 -18.53
CA ASN A 383 1.22 -0.11 -17.42
C ASN A 383 0.67 -1.54 -17.22
N VAL A 384 1.31 -2.56 -17.79
CA VAL A 384 0.82 -3.95 -17.69
C VAL A 384 1.24 -4.54 -16.35
N MET A 385 0.30 -4.79 -15.44
CA MET A 385 0.55 -5.23 -14.05
C MET A 385 1.02 -6.68 -13.99
N THR A 386 2.24 -6.95 -14.46
CA THR A 386 2.89 -8.26 -14.55
C THR A 386 3.49 -8.71 -13.21
N TYR A 387 2.69 -8.56 -12.17
CA TYR A 387 2.93 -9.01 -10.80
C TYR A 387 1.58 -9.48 -10.22
N ASP A 388 1.61 -10.04 -9.03
CA ASP A 388 0.42 -10.57 -8.35
C ASP A 388 -0.30 -11.69 -9.11
N PHE A 389 0.45 -12.45 -9.90
CA PHE A 389 -0.05 -13.66 -10.53
C PHE A 389 -0.41 -14.72 -9.48
N PHE A 390 0.37 -14.83 -8.42
CA PHE A 390 0.16 -15.80 -7.34
C PHE A 390 0.44 -15.17 -5.98
N GLY A 391 -0.30 -15.57 -4.96
CA GLY A 391 -0.20 -15.00 -3.63
C GLY A 391 -1.03 -15.75 -2.59
N ALA A 392 -0.91 -15.32 -1.33
CA ALA A 392 -1.47 -16.03 -0.19
C ALA A 392 -3.00 -16.03 -0.08
N TRP A 393 -3.72 -15.39 -1.01
CA TRP A 393 -5.16 -15.65 -1.19
C TRP A 393 -5.43 -17.13 -1.51
N ALA A 394 -4.49 -17.82 -2.16
CA ALA A 394 -4.42 -19.28 -2.19
C ALA A 394 -3.69 -19.76 -0.93
N ALA A 395 -4.37 -19.73 0.22
CA ALA A 395 -3.75 -19.87 1.54
C ALA A 395 -2.97 -21.19 1.74
N GLN A 396 -3.44 -22.28 1.14
CA GLN A 396 -2.78 -23.60 1.21
C GLN A 396 -1.74 -23.82 0.10
N GLY A 397 -1.45 -22.79 -0.68
CA GLY A 397 -0.59 -22.87 -1.87
C GLY A 397 -1.35 -23.38 -3.11
N PRO A 398 -0.63 -23.93 -4.11
CA PRO A 398 0.82 -24.09 -4.13
C PRO A 398 1.57 -22.75 -4.09
N THR A 399 2.72 -22.72 -3.44
CA THR A 399 3.65 -21.58 -3.52
C THR A 399 4.09 -21.37 -4.96
N ALA A 400 4.14 -20.13 -5.42
CA ALA A 400 4.55 -19.79 -6.77
C ALA A 400 5.10 -18.36 -6.85
N PRO A 401 6.01 -18.06 -7.80
CA PRO A 401 6.52 -16.71 -7.96
C PRO A 401 5.40 -15.74 -8.35
N HIS A 402 5.25 -14.61 -7.66
CA HIS A 402 4.14 -13.69 -7.95
C HIS A 402 4.32 -12.84 -9.21
N SER A 403 5.54 -12.76 -9.75
CA SER A 403 5.87 -11.94 -10.92
C SER A 403 6.72 -12.70 -11.95
N PRO A 404 6.41 -13.95 -12.34
CA PRO A 404 7.29 -14.71 -13.23
C PRO A 404 7.36 -14.03 -14.62
N LEU A 405 8.55 -13.99 -15.20
CA LEU A 405 8.76 -13.49 -16.55
C LEU A 405 8.18 -14.47 -17.58
N THR A 406 8.41 -15.77 -17.41
CA THR A 406 7.98 -16.83 -18.34
C THR A 406 7.15 -17.90 -17.64
N SER A 407 6.54 -18.81 -18.40
CA SER A 407 5.99 -20.05 -17.84
C SER A 407 7.09 -20.98 -17.31
N TYR A 408 6.71 -21.97 -16.50
CA TYR A 408 7.60 -23.02 -15.99
C TYR A 408 6.83 -24.33 -15.72
N PRO A 409 7.49 -25.50 -15.75
CA PRO A 409 6.85 -26.76 -15.39
C PRO A 409 6.26 -26.71 -13.97
N GLY A 410 4.95 -26.97 -13.85
CA GLY A 410 4.26 -26.89 -12.56
C GLY A 410 3.77 -25.50 -12.17
N ILE A 411 3.78 -24.51 -13.08
CA ILE A 411 3.09 -23.24 -12.84
C ILE A 411 1.60 -23.51 -12.54
N PRO A 412 1.01 -22.93 -11.47
CA PRO A 412 -0.35 -23.29 -11.05
C PRO A 412 -1.43 -22.89 -12.05
N GLN A 413 -1.19 -21.83 -12.83
CA GLN A 413 -2.13 -21.33 -13.84
C GLN A 413 -1.37 -20.93 -15.11
N GLN A 414 -1.77 -21.50 -16.25
CA GLN A 414 -1.21 -21.13 -17.55
C GLN A 414 -1.69 -19.74 -17.97
N GLY A 415 -0.83 -18.97 -18.64
CA GLY A 415 -1.09 -17.57 -18.97
C GLY A 415 -0.80 -16.58 -17.84
N PHE A 416 -0.37 -17.04 -16.66
CA PHE A 416 -0.04 -16.18 -15.51
C PHE A 416 1.47 -15.91 -15.44
N ASN A 417 2.00 -15.29 -16.48
CA ASN A 417 3.37 -14.80 -16.54
C ASN A 417 3.47 -13.59 -17.47
N SER A 418 4.58 -12.86 -17.35
CA SER A 418 4.78 -11.60 -18.04
C SER A 418 4.85 -11.72 -19.56
N ASP A 419 5.52 -12.75 -20.09
CA ASP A 419 5.66 -12.99 -21.53
C ASP A 419 4.29 -13.25 -22.16
N ASP A 420 3.51 -14.18 -21.62
CA ASP A 420 2.17 -14.48 -22.14
C ASP A 420 1.27 -13.23 -22.18
N ALA A 421 1.28 -12.40 -21.13
CA ALA A 421 0.53 -11.15 -21.08
C ALA A 421 0.93 -10.19 -22.20
N ILE A 422 2.24 -9.99 -22.39
CA ILE A 422 2.78 -9.09 -23.40
C ILE A 422 2.52 -9.62 -24.81
N GLN A 423 2.72 -10.92 -25.06
CA GLN A 423 2.45 -11.51 -26.38
C GLN A 423 0.96 -11.42 -26.72
N LYS A 424 0.07 -11.65 -25.74
CA LYS A 424 -1.38 -11.55 -25.95
C LYS A 424 -1.81 -10.14 -26.32
N LEU A 425 -1.29 -9.12 -25.64
CA LEU A 425 -1.56 -7.72 -25.97
C LEU A 425 -1.05 -7.35 -27.37
N LYS A 426 0.16 -7.81 -27.75
CA LYS A 426 0.69 -7.65 -29.10
C LYS A 426 -0.19 -8.33 -30.14
N ALA A 427 -0.66 -9.55 -29.89
CA ALA A 427 -1.57 -10.28 -30.77
C ALA A 427 -2.93 -9.59 -30.92
N LYS A 428 -3.38 -8.86 -29.89
CA LYS A 428 -4.57 -7.98 -29.95
C LYS A 428 -4.31 -6.64 -30.68
N GLY A 429 -3.11 -6.43 -31.21
CA GLY A 429 -2.75 -5.25 -32.00
C GLY A 429 -2.20 -4.06 -31.20
N VAL A 430 -1.88 -4.24 -29.91
CA VAL A 430 -1.26 -3.18 -29.12
C VAL A 430 0.21 -3.02 -29.53
N PRO A 431 0.67 -1.82 -29.96
CA PRO A 431 2.07 -1.63 -30.31
C PRO A 431 3.00 -1.90 -29.12
N ALA A 432 4.09 -2.64 -29.35
CA ALA A 432 5.08 -2.95 -28.30
C ALA A 432 5.59 -1.68 -27.59
N SER A 433 5.82 -0.61 -28.34
CA SER A 433 6.28 0.70 -27.81
C SER A 433 5.31 1.38 -26.84
N LYS A 434 4.06 0.89 -26.77
CA LYS A 434 3.00 1.33 -25.84
C LYS A 434 2.80 0.38 -24.67
N LEU A 435 3.62 -0.65 -24.49
CA LEU A 435 3.53 -1.57 -23.37
C LEU A 435 4.69 -1.33 -22.40
N LEU A 436 4.40 -1.14 -21.12
CA LEU A 436 5.39 -1.09 -20.05
C LEU A 436 5.28 -2.35 -19.19
N LEU A 437 6.42 -3.02 -18.97
CA LEU A 437 6.50 -4.18 -18.08
C LEU A 437 6.41 -3.75 -16.61
N GLY A 438 5.57 -4.40 -15.80
CA GLY A 438 5.41 -4.12 -14.37
C GLY A 438 6.35 -4.92 -13.47
N ILE A 439 6.91 -4.26 -12.46
CA ILE A 439 7.79 -4.87 -11.45
C ILE A 439 7.22 -4.59 -10.04
N GLY A 440 7.07 -5.63 -9.22
CA GLY A 440 6.69 -5.47 -7.82
C GLY A 440 7.92 -5.21 -6.94
N PHE A 441 7.95 -4.08 -6.23
CA PHE A 441 8.99 -3.73 -5.23
C PHE A 441 8.65 -4.30 -3.85
N TYR A 442 8.02 -5.46 -3.85
CA TYR A 442 7.57 -6.22 -2.71
C TYR A 442 7.61 -7.70 -3.10
N GLY A 443 7.47 -8.57 -2.12
CA GLY A 443 7.24 -9.99 -2.34
C GLY A 443 5.86 -10.43 -1.92
N ARG A 444 5.42 -11.56 -2.46
CA ARG A 444 4.30 -12.33 -1.91
C ARG A 444 4.79 -13.61 -1.27
N GLY A 445 4.18 -13.98 -0.14
CA GLY A 445 4.70 -15.06 0.67
C GLY A 445 3.68 -15.86 1.46
N TRP A 446 4.08 -17.09 1.76
CA TRP A 446 3.32 -18.09 2.51
C TRP A 446 4.12 -18.55 3.73
N THR A 447 3.43 -19.05 4.75
CA THR A 447 4.04 -19.69 5.92
C THR A 447 3.64 -21.17 6.02
N GLY A 448 4.34 -21.90 6.89
CA GLY A 448 4.18 -23.35 7.04
C GLY A 448 4.69 -24.15 5.84
N VAL A 449 5.60 -23.56 5.05
CA VAL A 449 6.15 -24.19 3.84
C VAL A 449 7.35 -25.06 4.21
N THR A 450 7.38 -26.30 3.72
CA THR A 450 8.43 -27.27 4.02
C THR A 450 9.50 -27.36 2.94
N GLN A 451 9.13 -27.18 1.66
CA GLN A 451 10.06 -27.24 0.53
C GLN A 451 10.68 -25.89 0.17
N ASP A 452 11.89 -25.93 -0.40
CA ASP A 452 12.66 -24.74 -0.80
C ASP A 452 12.17 -24.14 -2.13
N ALA A 453 12.02 -24.97 -3.15
CA ALA A 453 11.55 -24.55 -4.47
C ALA A 453 10.03 -24.29 -4.46
N PRO A 454 9.48 -23.49 -5.41
CA PRO A 454 8.03 -23.31 -5.55
C PRO A 454 7.30 -24.63 -5.83
N GLY A 455 5.98 -24.62 -5.61
CA GLY A 455 5.06 -25.75 -5.84
C GLY A 455 4.52 -26.39 -4.56
N GLY A 456 5.04 -25.98 -3.40
CA GLY A 456 4.72 -26.60 -2.12
C GLY A 456 3.44 -26.10 -1.49
N THR A 457 2.89 -26.91 -0.60
CA THR A 457 1.76 -26.49 0.23
C THR A 457 2.18 -25.48 1.30
N ALA A 458 1.21 -24.74 1.79
CA ALA A 458 1.36 -23.77 2.87
C ALA A 458 0.24 -23.93 3.91
N THR A 459 0.36 -23.26 5.04
CA THR A 459 -0.70 -23.18 6.05
C THR A 459 -1.41 -21.82 6.05
N GLY A 460 -0.86 -20.83 5.36
CA GLY A 460 -1.45 -19.50 5.23
C GLY A 460 -0.46 -18.46 4.72
N ALA A 461 -0.85 -17.20 4.82
CA ALA A 461 -0.03 -16.04 4.46
C ALA A 461 1.17 -15.89 5.39
N ALA A 462 2.34 -15.56 4.83
CA ALA A 462 3.50 -15.19 5.64
C ALA A 462 3.24 -13.87 6.40
N PRO A 463 3.79 -13.68 7.61
CA PRO A 463 3.69 -12.40 8.29
C PRO A 463 4.36 -11.30 7.46
N GLY A 464 3.65 -10.21 7.22
CA GLY A 464 4.15 -9.01 6.55
C GLY A 464 3.93 -7.77 7.40
N THR A 465 4.72 -6.72 7.17
CA THR A 465 4.71 -5.50 8.00
C THR A 465 3.38 -4.75 7.96
N TYR A 466 2.77 -4.62 6.79
CA TYR A 466 1.52 -3.86 6.59
C TYR A 466 0.30 -4.74 6.30
N GLU A 467 0.53 -5.91 5.69
CA GLU A 467 -0.52 -6.87 5.34
C GLU A 467 0.11 -8.27 5.31
N ALA A 468 -0.64 -9.28 5.78
CA ALA A 468 -0.17 -10.66 5.73
C ALA A 468 -0.05 -11.15 4.28
N GLY A 469 1.08 -11.78 3.95
CA GLY A 469 1.36 -12.34 2.64
C GLY A 469 2.01 -11.37 1.66
N ILE A 470 2.34 -10.16 2.10
CA ILE A 470 3.08 -9.13 1.35
C ILE A 470 4.16 -8.50 2.23
N GLU A 471 5.35 -8.31 1.70
CA GLU A 471 6.42 -7.60 2.41
C GLU A 471 7.29 -6.79 1.44
N ASP A 472 7.71 -5.61 1.87
CA ASP A 472 8.51 -4.70 1.06
C ASP A 472 9.89 -5.32 0.74
N TYR A 473 10.40 -5.08 -0.48
CA TYR A 473 11.74 -5.57 -0.86
C TYR A 473 12.83 -5.10 0.11
N LYS A 474 12.77 -3.83 0.56
CA LYS A 474 13.73 -3.25 1.51
C LYS A 474 13.87 -4.04 2.82
N ILE A 475 12.84 -4.82 3.18
CA ILE A 475 12.82 -5.71 4.34
C ILE A 475 13.27 -7.10 3.91
N LEU A 476 12.64 -7.68 2.88
CA LEU A 476 12.90 -9.05 2.42
C LEU A 476 14.36 -9.30 2.05
N LYS A 477 15.04 -8.32 1.47
CA LYS A 477 16.45 -8.46 1.08
C LYS A 477 17.38 -8.85 2.24
N ASN A 478 16.98 -8.54 3.48
CA ASN A 478 17.73 -8.88 4.70
C ASN A 478 17.05 -9.97 5.51
N SER A 479 15.72 -9.92 5.67
CA SER A 479 14.98 -10.86 6.52
C SER A 479 14.79 -12.24 5.88
N CYS A 480 14.73 -12.29 4.54
CA CYS A 480 14.58 -13.53 3.78
C CYS A 480 15.31 -13.43 2.43
N PRO A 481 16.65 -13.39 2.43
CA PRO A 481 17.44 -13.24 1.21
C PRO A 481 17.17 -14.35 0.19
N SER A 482 17.22 -14.03 -1.09
CA SER A 482 16.91 -14.98 -2.17
C SER A 482 17.81 -16.22 -2.10
N THR A 483 17.19 -17.39 -2.17
CA THR A 483 17.86 -18.70 -2.18
C THR A 483 17.84 -19.36 -3.55
N GLY A 484 17.10 -18.80 -4.51
CA GLY A 484 17.03 -19.31 -5.87
C GLY A 484 16.24 -18.42 -6.81
N THR A 485 16.28 -18.76 -8.10
CA THR A 485 15.47 -18.11 -9.14
C THR A 485 14.75 -19.16 -9.97
N ILE A 486 13.58 -18.79 -10.47
CA ILE A 486 12.79 -19.59 -11.41
C ILE A 486 11.99 -18.65 -12.30
N ALA A 487 11.88 -18.99 -13.59
CA ALA A 487 11.09 -18.23 -14.55
C ALA A 487 11.40 -16.71 -14.58
N GLY A 488 12.67 -16.33 -14.38
CA GLY A 488 13.10 -14.92 -14.40
C GLY A 488 12.80 -14.12 -13.13
N THR A 489 12.38 -14.76 -12.04
CA THR A 489 12.06 -14.12 -10.75
C THR A 489 12.73 -14.86 -9.60
N ALA A 490 12.97 -14.18 -8.49
CA ALA A 490 13.60 -14.76 -7.31
C ALA A 490 12.57 -15.36 -6.37
N TYR A 491 13.02 -16.36 -5.60
CA TYR A 491 12.34 -16.86 -4.44
C TYR A 491 13.32 -17.05 -3.27
N ALA A 492 12.76 -17.19 -2.08
CA ALA A 492 13.47 -17.40 -0.84
C ALA A 492 12.65 -18.28 0.09
N LYS A 493 13.30 -19.22 0.78
CA LYS A 493 12.73 -19.86 1.97
C LYS A 493 13.58 -19.50 3.17
N CYS A 494 12.95 -19.00 4.23
CA CYS A 494 13.59 -18.62 5.48
C CYS A 494 12.76 -19.16 6.66
N GLY A 495 13.29 -20.16 7.37
CA GLY A 495 12.51 -20.91 8.34
C GLY A 495 11.31 -21.57 7.66
N ASN A 496 10.10 -21.29 8.15
CA ASN A 496 8.85 -21.83 7.59
C ASN A 496 8.18 -20.88 6.58
N ASN A 497 8.78 -19.72 6.31
CA ASN A 497 8.25 -18.75 5.36
C ASN A 497 8.88 -18.96 3.98
N TRP A 498 8.07 -18.79 2.95
CA TRP A 498 8.47 -18.81 1.56
C TRP A 498 8.00 -17.52 0.89
N TRP A 499 8.90 -16.85 0.17
CA TRP A 499 8.65 -15.59 -0.49
C TRP A 499 9.11 -15.65 -1.94
N SER A 500 8.39 -14.96 -2.81
CA SER A 500 8.90 -14.58 -4.13
C SER A 500 8.80 -13.08 -4.31
N TYR A 501 9.86 -12.50 -4.87
CA TYR A 501 10.02 -11.07 -5.10
C TYR A 501 11.05 -10.83 -6.22
N ASP A 502 11.13 -9.60 -6.71
CA ASP A 502 12.17 -9.17 -7.65
C ASP A 502 13.41 -8.65 -6.92
N THR A 503 14.59 -8.95 -7.48
CA THR A 503 15.91 -8.50 -7.01
C THR A 503 16.59 -7.68 -8.11
N PRO A 504 17.68 -6.94 -7.83
CA PRO A 504 18.43 -6.26 -8.88
C PRO A 504 18.84 -7.18 -10.04
N ALA A 505 19.21 -8.44 -9.74
CA ALA A 505 19.59 -9.43 -10.75
C ALA A 505 18.40 -9.83 -11.65
N THR A 506 17.22 -10.11 -11.07
CA THR A 506 16.04 -10.50 -11.85
C THR A 506 15.49 -9.32 -12.64
N ILE A 507 15.50 -8.12 -12.05
CA ILE A 507 15.14 -6.87 -12.73
C ILE A 507 16.04 -6.65 -13.95
N ASN A 508 17.37 -6.78 -13.83
CA ASN A 508 18.27 -6.63 -14.97
C ASN A 508 17.93 -7.60 -16.11
N GLY A 509 17.62 -8.86 -15.78
CA GLY A 509 17.15 -9.85 -16.76
C GLY A 509 15.83 -9.45 -17.42
N LYS A 510 14.84 -9.02 -16.63
CA LYS A 510 13.55 -8.54 -17.12
C LYS A 510 13.69 -7.30 -18.00
N MET A 511 14.54 -6.34 -17.65
CA MET A 511 14.78 -5.15 -18.47
C MET A 511 15.51 -5.47 -19.77
N GLY A 512 16.45 -6.41 -19.75
CA GLY A 512 17.05 -6.95 -20.97
C GLY A 512 16.00 -7.57 -21.90
N TRP A 513 15.08 -8.35 -21.34
CA TRP A 513 13.93 -8.88 -22.07
C TRP A 513 13.00 -7.78 -22.57
N THR A 514 12.67 -6.77 -21.77
CA THR A 514 11.86 -5.59 -22.14
C THR A 514 12.44 -4.90 -23.39
N LYS A 515 13.76 -4.71 -23.45
CA LYS A 515 14.44 -4.14 -24.62
C LYS A 515 14.31 -5.05 -25.84
N ASN A 516 14.59 -6.34 -25.69
CA ASN A 516 14.51 -7.33 -26.77
C ASN A 516 13.10 -7.45 -27.35
N GLN A 517 12.08 -7.25 -26.51
CA GLN A 517 10.67 -7.26 -26.92
C GLN A 517 10.18 -5.96 -27.55
N GLY A 518 11.05 -4.93 -27.66
CA GLY A 518 10.70 -3.63 -28.22
C GLY A 518 9.74 -2.81 -27.37
N LEU A 519 9.63 -3.11 -26.07
CA LEU A 519 8.64 -2.48 -25.21
C LEU A 519 8.92 -0.99 -24.97
N GLY A 520 7.91 -0.22 -24.59
CA GLY A 520 8.03 1.21 -24.29
C GLY A 520 8.95 1.52 -23.11
N GLY A 521 9.12 0.55 -22.22
CA GLY A 521 9.89 0.66 -20.98
C GLY A 521 9.32 -0.26 -19.90
N ALA A 522 9.44 0.16 -18.65
CA ALA A 522 8.91 -0.55 -17.51
C ALA A 522 8.39 0.43 -16.44
N PHE A 523 7.56 -0.09 -15.55
CA PHE A 523 7.09 0.60 -14.37
C PHE A 523 7.15 -0.30 -13.14
N PHE A 524 6.97 0.27 -11.95
CA PHE A 524 6.95 -0.50 -10.73
C PHE A 524 5.92 -0.03 -9.70
N TRP A 525 5.47 -1.00 -8.90
CA TRP A 525 4.62 -0.83 -7.73
C TRP A 525 5.37 -1.33 -6.49
N GLU A 526 5.73 -0.52 -5.50
CA GLU A 526 5.60 0.94 -5.37
C GLU A 526 6.90 1.52 -4.80
N LEU A 527 7.09 2.84 -4.90
CA LEU A 527 8.31 3.54 -4.48
C LEU A 527 8.75 3.27 -3.04
N SER A 528 7.80 3.11 -2.12
CA SER A 528 8.11 2.84 -0.71
C SER A 528 8.66 1.45 -0.45
N GLY A 529 8.54 0.51 -1.39
CA GLY A 529 9.07 -0.85 -1.27
C GLY A 529 10.58 -0.94 -1.51
N ASP A 530 11.18 0.04 -2.19
CA ASP A 530 12.61 0.09 -2.49
C ASP A 530 13.46 0.52 -1.27
N THR A 531 14.76 0.28 -1.35
CA THR A 531 15.74 0.66 -0.33
C THR A 531 15.96 2.17 -0.29
N THR A 532 16.55 2.65 0.80
CA THR A 532 16.87 4.08 0.99
C THR A 532 17.84 4.65 -0.04
N ASN A 533 18.57 3.81 -0.77
CA ASN A 533 19.45 4.18 -1.88
C ASN A 533 18.89 3.85 -3.28
N GLY A 534 17.61 3.46 -3.37
CA GLY A 534 16.91 3.23 -4.62
C GLY A 534 17.52 2.10 -5.46
N GLU A 535 17.82 0.96 -4.84
CA GLU A 535 18.55 -0.14 -5.47
C GLU A 535 17.77 -0.76 -6.64
N LEU A 536 16.47 -1.02 -6.47
CA LEU A 536 15.64 -1.59 -7.54
C LEU A 536 15.38 -0.59 -8.66
N VAL A 537 15.11 0.68 -8.34
CA VAL A 537 15.00 1.75 -9.36
C VAL A 537 16.30 1.88 -10.17
N THR A 538 17.45 1.70 -9.51
CA THR A 538 18.77 1.72 -10.18
C THR A 538 18.91 0.54 -11.14
N ALA A 539 18.53 -0.67 -10.73
CA ALA A 539 18.55 -1.84 -11.60
C ALA A 539 17.63 -1.65 -12.82
N MET A 540 16.42 -1.11 -12.62
CA MET A 540 15.51 -0.80 -13.73
C MET A 540 16.12 0.21 -14.70
N ARG A 541 16.66 1.32 -14.18
CA ARG A 541 17.27 2.37 -15.02
C ARG A 541 18.45 1.85 -15.82
N ASN A 542 19.34 1.08 -15.18
CA ASN A 542 20.53 0.53 -15.84
C ASN A 542 20.15 -0.52 -16.89
N GLY A 543 19.20 -1.39 -16.57
CA GLY A 543 18.75 -2.43 -17.50
C GLY A 543 18.00 -1.89 -18.72
N LEU A 544 17.31 -0.76 -18.59
CA LEU A 544 16.57 -0.12 -19.70
C LEU A 544 17.45 0.71 -20.64
N ASN A 545 18.65 1.09 -20.21
CA ASN A 545 19.60 1.86 -21.02
C ASN A 545 20.46 0.96 -21.91
#